data_AF-A0A969M577-F1
#
_entry.id   AF-A0A969M577-F1
#
_cell.length_a   1.000
_cell.length_b   1.000
_cell.length_c   1.000
_cell.angle_alpha   90.00
_cell.angle_beta   90.00
_cell.angle_gamma   90.00
#
_symmetry.space_group_name_H-M   'P 1'
#
loop_
_entity.id
_entity.type
_entity.pdbx_description
1 polymer ?
#
loop_
_entity_poly.entity_id
_entity_poly.type
_entity_poly.pdbx_seq_one_letter_code
_entity_poly.pdbx_strand_id
1 'polypeptide(L)'
;AWLGIAGVLLLAAPPATATFGYDAVLHAVLVGFVLSMVFGHALIILPAVARVRLAYRPILYAPLAVLHASVLLRITGDLLAWSDGRAWSGPLTVVALVGFVATLARTAAAKRLRAISE
;
A
#
# COMPACT_ATOMS: atom_id res chain seq x y z
N ALA A 1 1.75 -5.79 10.98
CA ALA A 1 2.25 -7.12 10.56
C ALA A 1 3.54 -7.02 9.75
N TRP A 2 3.60 -6.23 8.66
CA TRP A 2 4.77 -6.17 7.76
C TRP A 2 6.12 -5.87 8.40
N LEU A 3 6.18 -5.01 9.42
CA LEU A 3 7.42 -4.77 10.15
C LEU A 3 7.95 -6.04 10.86
N GLY A 4 7.04 -6.85 11.41
CA GLY A 4 7.41 -8.15 11.98
C GLY A 4 7.86 -9.14 10.91
N ILE A 5 7.22 -9.13 9.74
CA ILE A 5 7.63 -9.94 8.58
C ILE A 5 9.04 -9.53 8.12
N ALA A 6 9.35 -8.24 8.05
CA ALA A 6 10.69 -7.76 7.75
C ALA A 6 11.74 -8.26 8.77
N GLY A 7 11.39 -8.29 10.06
CA GLY A 7 12.22 -8.87 11.10
C GLY A 7 12.50 -10.36 10.88
N VAL A 8 11.48 -11.14 10.49
CA VAL A 8 11.64 -12.55 10.13
C VAL A 8 12.50 -12.71 8.88
N LEU A 9 12.30 -11.88 7.85
CA LEU A 9 13.10 -11.91 6.62
C LEU A 9 14.58 -11.61 6.87
N LEU A 10 14.90 -10.69 7.78
CA LEU A 10 16.28 -10.42 8.19
C LEU A 10 16.98 -11.66 8.76
N LEU A 11 16.25 -12.53 9.44
CA LEU A 11 16.78 -13.76 10.03
C LEU A 11 16.79 -14.92 9.01
N ALA A 12 15.71 -15.07 8.24
CA ALA A 12 15.50 -16.23 7.36
C ALA A 12 16.13 -16.07 5.97
N ALA A 13 16.27 -14.84 5.47
CA ALA A 13 16.90 -14.51 4.20
C ALA A 13 17.86 -13.32 4.37
N PRO A 14 18.99 -13.50 5.10
CA PRO A 14 19.86 -12.39 5.44
C PRO A 14 20.34 -11.62 4.21
N PRO A 15 20.28 -10.27 4.21
CA PRO A 15 20.60 -9.45 3.05
C PRO A 15 21.98 -9.66 2.44
N ALA A 16 22.96 -10.08 3.24
CA ALA A 16 24.34 -10.30 2.80
C ALA A 16 24.54 -11.62 2.05
N THR A 17 23.63 -12.58 2.19
CA THR A 17 23.83 -13.96 1.71
C THR A 17 22.73 -14.44 0.78
N ALA A 18 21.50 -13.94 0.94
CA ALA A 18 20.39 -14.29 0.06
C ALA A 18 20.35 -13.35 -1.16
N THR A 19 20.26 -13.92 -2.37
CA THR A 19 20.31 -13.20 -3.65
C THR A 19 19.42 -11.95 -3.70
N PHE A 20 18.20 -12.04 -3.17
CA PHE A 20 17.23 -10.94 -3.12
C PHE A 20 16.78 -10.61 -1.69
N GLY A 21 17.55 -11.02 -0.67
CA GLY A 21 17.18 -10.79 0.74
C GLY A 21 17.09 -9.31 1.10
N TYR A 22 18.03 -8.50 0.60
CA TYR A 22 18.02 -7.04 0.79
C TYR A 22 16.76 -6.40 0.19
N ASP A 23 16.38 -6.80 -1.03
CA ASP A 23 15.22 -6.26 -1.73
C ASP A 23 13.91 -6.60 -0.98
N ALA A 24 13.76 -7.85 -0.54
CA ALA A 24 12.60 -8.33 0.20
C ALA A 24 12.40 -7.56 1.51
N VAL A 25 13.49 -7.37 2.28
CA VAL A 25 13.44 -6.64 3.56
C VAL A 25 13.08 -5.17 3.32
N LEU A 26 13.71 -4.51 2.35
CA LEU A 26 13.40 -3.11 2.04
C LEU A 26 11.95 -2.93 1.61
N HIS A 27 11.42 -3.80 0.74
CA HIS A 27 10.04 -3.69 0.30
C HIS A 27 9.05 -4.02 1.43
N ALA A 28 9.37 -4.97 2.31
CA ALA A 28 8.56 -5.25 3.49
C ALA A 28 8.49 -4.03 4.44
N VAL A 29 9.59 -3.31 4.64
CA VAL A 29 9.64 -2.11 5.49
C VAL A 29 8.98 -0.91 4.80
N LEU A 30 9.40 -0.56 3.60
CA LEU A 30 8.97 0.68 2.95
C LEU A 30 7.55 0.57 2.38
N VAL A 31 7.28 -0.44 1.56
CA VAL A 31 5.97 -0.60 0.92
C VAL A 31 5.00 -1.30 1.87
N GLY A 32 5.45 -2.40 2.49
CA GLY A 32 4.62 -3.20 3.39
C GLY A 32 4.24 -2.44 4.65
N PHE A 33 5.19 -1.81 5.34
CA PHE A 33 4.92 -1.12 6.60
C PHE A 33 4.67 0.37 6.42
N VAL A 34 5.63 1.15 5.91
CA VAL A 34 5.52 2.62 5.87
C VAL A 34 4.36 3.08 4.99
N LEU A 35 4.26 2.62 3.73
CA LEU A 35 3.16 3.03 2.86
C LEU A 35 1.79 2.57 3.36
N SER A 36 1.69 1.38 3.96
CA SER A 36 0.43 0.94 4.58
C SER A 36 0.00 1.87 5.72
N MET A 37 0.95 2.36 6.53
CA MET A 37 0.67 3.36 7.57
C MET A 37 0.22 4.69 6.95
N VAL A 38 0.86 5.12 5.85
CA VAL A 38 0.44 6.31 5.10
C VAL A 38 -1.00 6.15 4.63
N PHE A 39 -1.38 5.02 4.01
CA PHE A 39 -2.76 4.79 3.55
C PHE A 39 -3.77 4.86 4.71
N GLY A 40 -3.44 4.28 5.87
CA GLY A 40 -4.29 4.31 7.05
C GLY A 40 -4.51 5.73 7.59
N HIS A 41 -3.44 6.52 7.71
CA HIS A 41 -3.52 7.88 8.27
C HIS A 41 -4.00 8.92 7.24
N ALA A 42 -3.75 8.71 5.95
CA ALA A 42 -4.12 9.63 4.89
C ALA A 42 -5.64 9.84 4.80
N LEU A 43 -6.45 8.84 5.20
CA LEU A 43 -7.91 8.98 5.30
C LEU A 43 -8.37 10.03 6.31
N ILE A 44 -7.52 10.43 7.26
CA ILE A 44 -7.78 11.47 8.26
C ILE A 44 -7.03 12.76 7.91
N ILE A 45 -5.73 12.64 7.59
CA ILE A 45 -4.86 13.80 7.33
C ILE A 45 -5.26 14.54 6.06
N LEU A 46 -5.49 13.82 4.94
CA LEU A 46 -5.78 14.48 3.66
C LEU A 46 -7.11 15.26 3.69
N PRO A 47 -8.23 14.71 4.22
CA PRO A 47 -9.46 15.49 4.34
C PRO A 47 -9.33 16.70 5.26
N ALA A 48 -8.56 16.59 6.35
CA ALA A 48 -8.34 17.68 7.29
C ALA A 48 -7.57 18.85 6.63
N VAL A 49 -6.48 18.55 5.92
CA VAL A 49 -5.67 19.56 5.22
C VAL A 49 -6.43 20.16 4.02
N ALA A 50 -7.10 19.31 3.22
CA ALA A 50 -7.89 19.76 2.08
C ALA A 50 -9.23 20.42 2.49
N ARG A 51 -9.58 20.39 3.79
CA ARG A 51 -10.85 20.90 4.35
C ARG A 51 -12.09 20.33 3.64
N VAL A 52 -12.05 19.04 3.30
CA VAL A 52 -13.18 18.34 2.69
C VAL A 52 -13.77 17.32 3.65
N ARG A 53 -15.08 17.08 3.56
CA ARG A 53 -15.74 16.03 4.33
C ARG A 53 -15.72 14.72 3.56
N LEU A 54 -15.16 13.67 4.16
CA LEU A 54 -15.12 12.34 3.56
C LEU A 54 -16.39 11.53 3.91
N ALA A 55 -16.91 10.76 2.96
CA ALA A 55 -17.87 9.70 3.21
C ALA A 55 -17.11 8.39 3.45
N TYR A 56 -16.98 7.97 4.71
CA TYR A 56 -16.31 6.72 5.05
C TYR A 56 -17.11 5.54 4.51
N ARG A 57 -16.52 4.83 3.54
CA ARG A 57 -17.07 3.62 2.92
C ARG A 57 -15.98 2.54 2.85
N PRO A 58 -16.33 1.24 2.94
CA PRO A 58 -15.35 0.16 2.88
C PRO A 58 -14.44 0.18 1.65
N ILE A 59 -14.92 0.72 0.53
CA ILE A 59 -14.14 0.85 -0.73
C ILE A 59 -12.84 1.67 -0.58
N LEU A 60 -12.74 2.53 0.45
CA LEU A 60 -11.52 3.30 0.75
C LEU A 60 -10.34 2.40 1.14
N TYR A 61 -10.60 1.16 1.56
CA TYR A 61 -9.57 0.17 1.91
C TYR A 61 -9.19 -0.73 0.73
N ALA A 62 -9.92 -0.72 -0.39
CA ALA A 62 -9.57 -1.53 -1.56
C ALA A 62 -8.16 -1.22 -2.10
N PRO A 63 -7.73 0.06 -2.21
CA PRO A 63 -6.36 0.38 -2.59
C PRO A 63 -5.30 -0.16 -1.62
N LEU A 64 -5.59 -0.19 -0.32
CA LEU A 64 -4.70 -0.78 0.69
C LEU A 64 -4.58 -2.30 0.49
N ALA A 65 -5.66 -2.99 0.15
CA ALA A 65 -5.61 -4.42 -0.18
C ALA A 65 -4.74 -4.68 -1.42
N VAL A 66 -4.83 -3.83 -2.45
CA VAL A 66 -3.95 -3.91 -3.64
C VAL A 66 -2.49 -3.68 -3.26
N LEU A 67 -2.20 -2.72 -2.38
CA LEU A 67 -0.85 -2.47 -1.87
C LEU A 67 -0.28 -3.70 -1.16
N HIS A 68 -1.09 -4.37 -0.32
CA HIS A 68 -0.71 -5.59 0.36
C HIS A 68 -0.47 -6.76 -0.61
N ALA A 69 -1.32 -6.92 -1.62
CA ALA A 69 -1.10 -7.93 -2.66
C ALA A 69 0.19 -7.67 -3.44
N SER A 70 0.49 -6.40 -3.72
CA SER A 70 1.70 -5.97 -4.39
C SER A 70 2.98 -6.33 -3.63
N VAL A 71 3.07 -5.96 -2.36
CA VAL A 71 4.27 -6.27 -1.56
C VAL A 71 4.39 -7.77 -1.29
N LEU A 72 3.26 -8.48 -1.16
CA LEU A 72 3.29 -9.94 -1.05
C LEU A 72 3.88 -10.56 -2.32
N LEU A 73 3.45 -10.11 -3.51
CA LEU A 73 3.99 -10.54 -4.79
C LEU A 73 5.48 -10.22 -4.93
N ARG A 74 5.91 -9.05 -4.43
CA ARG A 74 7.34 -8.70 -4.40
C ARG A 74 8.13 -9.71 -3.57
N ILE A 75 7.73 -9.92 -2.31
CA ILE A 75 8.46 -10.79 -1.38
C ILE A 75 8.48 -12.23 -1.89
N THR A 76 7.38 -12.76 -2.42
CA THR A 76 7.38 -14.11 -3.02
C THR A 76 8.25 -14.17 -4.28
N GLY A 77 8.27 -13.12 -5.09
CA GLY A 77 9.17 -12.98 -6.24
C GLY A 77 10.65 -12.94 -5.85
N ASP A 78 10.98 -12.35 -4.71
CA ASP A 78 12.34 -12.34 -4.17
C ASP A 78 12.74 -13.73 -3.64
N LEU A 79 11.89 -14.34 -2.80
CA LEU A 79 12.16 -15.64 -2.18
C LEU A 79 12.25 -16.79 -3.18
N LEU A 80 11.47 -16.73 -4.26
CA LEU A 80 11.46 -17.74 -5.33
C LEU A 80 12.39 -17.39 -6.50
N ALA A 81 13.13 -16.28 -6.42
CA ALA A 81 13.91 -15.72 -7.51
C ALA A 81 13.09 -15.48 -8.81
N TRP A 82 11.76 -15.37 -8.72
CA TRP A 82 10.85 -15.17 -9.85
C TRP A 82 10.86 -13.73 -10.37
N SER A 83 11.48 -13.53 -11.54
CA SER A 83 11.67 -12.22 -12.19
C SER A 83 10.37 -11.49 -12.46
N ASP A 84 9.37 -12.18 -13.03
CA ASP A 84 8.15 -11.52 -13.48
C ASP A 84 7.30 -11.08 -12.28
N GLY A 85 7.28 -11.88 -11.21
CA GLY A 85 6.63 -11.50 -9.95
C GLY A 85 7.21 -10.20 -9.39
N ARG A 86 8.54 -10.08 -9.35
CA ARG A 86 9.21 -8.83 -8.96
C ARG A 86 8.84 -7.67 -9.90
N ALA A 87 8.84 -7.90 -11.21
CA ALA A 87 8.52 -6.87 -12.20
C ALA A 87 7.07 -6.36 -12.04
N TRP A 88 6.10 -7.26 -11.88
CA TRP A 88 4.68 -6.92 -11.76
C TRP A 88 4.30 -6.23 -10.44
N SER A 89 5.06 -6.44 -9.37
CA SER A 89 4.83 -5.74 -8.10
C SER A 89 4.98 -4.20 -8.22
N GLY A 90 5.84 -3.71 -9.11
CA GLY A 90 6.02 -2.26 -9.32
C GLY A 90 4.73 -1.60 -9.81
N PRO A 91 4.22 -1.99 -11.00
CA PRO A 91 2.96 -1.50 -11.53
C PRO A 91 1.78 -1.70 -10.57
N LEU A 92 1.69 -2.82 -9.85
CA LEU A 92 0.60 -3.06 -8.90
C LEU A 92 0.64 -2.08 -7.72
N THR A 93 1.84 -1.70 -7.25
CA THR A 93 2.02 -0.62 -6.26
C THR A 93 1.52 0.71 -6.80
N VAL A 94 1.85 1.05 -8.05
CA VAL A 94 1.37 2.29 -8.69
C VAL A 94 -0.15 2.31 -8.80
N VAL A 95 -0.77 1.19 -9.20
CA VAL A 95 -2.23 1.03 -9.24
C VAL A 95 -2.84 1.24 -7.85
N ALA A 96 -2.22 0.73 -6.78
CA ALA A 96 -2.68 0.98 -5.42
C ALA A 96 -2.65 2.48 -5.07
N LEU A 97 -1.56 3.20 -5.39
CA LEU A 97 -1.44 4.63 -5.10
C LEU A 97 -2.47 5.47 -5.89
N VAL A 98 -2.57 5.24 -7.20
CA VAL A 98 -3.53 5.98 -8.05
C VAL A 98 -4.96 5.64 -7.65
N GLY A 99 -5.26 4.37 -7.39
CA GLY A 99 -6.56 3.91 -6.90
C GLY A 99 -6.94 4.55 -5.56
N PHE A 100 -5.99 4.76 -4.66
CA PHE A 100 -6.22 5.46 -3.40
C PHE A 100 -6.65 6.90 -3.61
N VAL A 101 -5.90 7.66 -4.40
CA VAL A 101 -6.25 9.05 -4.72
C VAL A 101 -7.62 9.12 -5.40
N ALA A 102 -7.88 8.25 -6.38
CA ALA A 102 -9.15 8.22 -7.11
C ALA A 102 -10.35 7.89 -6.20
N THR A 103 -10.24 6.89 -5.33
CA THR A 103 -11.32 6.50 -4.40
C THR A 103 -11.59 7.58 -3.35
N LEU A 104 -10.54 8.20 -2.82
CA LEU A 104 -10.64 9.32 -1.88
C LEU A 104 -11.33 10.53 -2.54
N ALA A 105 -10.90 10.93 -3.73
CA ALA A 105 -11.49 12.05 -4.46
C ALA A 105 -12.98 11.80 -4.79
N ARG A 106 -13.32 10.59 -5.27
CA ARG A 106 -14.71 10.22 -5.60
C ARG A 106 -15.64 10.26 -4.40
N THR A 107 -15.19 9.75 -3.25
CA THR A 107 -16.00 9.71 -2.03
C THR A 107 -16.16 11.09 -1.39
N ALA A 108 -15.13 11.95 -1.47
CA ALA A 108 -15.23 13.35 -1.07
C ALA A 108 -16.20 14.14 -1.96
N ALA A 109 -16.11 13.98 -3.29
CA ALA A 109 -17.00 14.64 -4.25
C ALA A 109 -18.47 14.21 -4.06
N ALA A 110 -18.72 12.91 -3.88
CA ALA A 110 -20.06 12.39 -3.65
C ALA A 110 -20.71 12.96 -2.38
N LYS A 111 -19.94 13.22 -1.33
CA LYS A 111 -20.46 13.83 -0.10
C LYS A 111 -20.75 15.32 -0.27
N ARG A 112 -19.91 16.04 -1.02
CA ARG A 112 -20.13 17.46 -1.34
C ARG A 112 -21.43 17.67 -2.09
N LEU A 113 -21.75 16.82 -3.06
CA LEU A 113 -22.99 16.93 -3.84
C LEU A 113 -24.23 16.72 -2.98
N ARG A 114 -24.19 15.74 -2.05
CA ARG A 114 -25.30 15.51 -1.10
C ARG A 114 -25.55 16.69 -0.17
N ALA A 115 -24.48 17.37 0.26
CA ALA A 115 -24.59 18.55 1.12
C ALA A 115 -25.14 19.80 0.41
N ILE A 116 -25.23 19.81 -0.93
CA ILE A 116 -25.84 20.91 -1.70
C ILE A 116 -27.32 20.65 -1.97
N SER A 117 -27.73 19.37 -2.01
CA SER A 117 -29.11 18.97 -2.23
C SER A 117 -29.99 18.97 -0.97
N GLU A 118 -29.37 19.10 0.21
CA GLU A 118 -30.02 19.29 1.51
C GLU A 118 -30.11 20.78 1.84
#